data_AF-A0A9X3GW02-F1
#
_entry.id   AF-A0A9X3GW02-F1
#
_cell.length_a   1.000
_cell.length_b   1.000
_cell.length_c   1.000
_cell.angle_alpha   90.00
_cell.angle_beta   90.00
_cell.angle_gamma   90.00
#
_symmetry.space_group_name_H-M   'P 1'
#
loop_
_entity.id
_entity.type
_entity.pdbx_description
1 polymer ?
#
loop_
_entity_poly.entity_id
_entity_poly.type
_entity_poly.pdbx_seq_one_letter_code
_entity_poly.pdbx_strand_id
1 'polypeptide(L)'
;MGEMATRGQRWLLVLPLLPLAACATGPEVEARISNSRSDRAAIYFMHAYRQADGILVVGNVRRNGVRTPPSGGHVHIEAHGDSDVVVATADASWGTISRRHRGSFSSKLALGDITLVKRVTAEIRERDD
;
A
#
# COMPACT_ATOMS: atom_id res chain seq x y z
N MET A 1 13.79 65.59 43.00
CA MET A 1 13.37 65.69 41.59
C MET A 1 13.47 64.30 41.00
N GLY A 2 12.33 63.69 40.66
CA GLY A 2 12.24 62.29 40.27
C GLY A 2 12.44 62.11 38.77
N GLU A 3 13.31 61.20 38.39
CA GLU A 3 13.47 60.74 37.01
C GLU A 3 12.53 59.57 36.72
N MET A 4 11.83 59.71 35.59
CA MET A 4 11.03 58.69 34.92
C MET A 4 11.92 57.56 34.38
N ALA A 5 11.47 56.31 34.47
CA ALA A 5 11.91 55.26 33.56
C ALA A 5 10.82 54.20 33.34
N THR A 6 9.95 54.49 32.39
CA THR A 6 9.08 53.55 31.68
C THR A 6 9.92 52.45 31.05
N ARG A 7 9.64 51.16 31.34
CA ARG A 7 10.16 50.05 30.53
C ARG A 7 9.08 49.04 30.20
N GLY A 8 8.80 49.00 28.90
CA GLY A 8 7.71 48.27 28.26
C GLY A 8 7.79 46.75 28.42
N GLN A 9 6.63 46.19 28.68
CA GLN A 9 6.36 44.77 28.83
C GLN A 9 6.23 44.15 27.45
N ARG A 10 7.30 43.47 26.99
CA ARG A 10 7.31 42.71 25.73
C ARG A 10 6.61 41.37 25.95
N TRP A 11 5.36 41.27 25.50
CA TRP A 11 4.63 40.02 25.40
C TRP A 11 5.26 39.20 24.26
N LEU A 12 6.02 38.17 24.61
CA LEU A 12 6.47 37.15 23.65
C LEU A 12 5.27 36.26 23.33
N LEU A 13 4.73 36.43 22.13
CA LEU A 13 3.74 35.52 21.53
C LEU A 13 4.39 34.14 21.37
N VAL A 14 4.02 33.20 22.23
CA VAL A 14 4.33 31.77 22.05
C VAL A 14 3.33 31.23 21.03
N LEU A 15 3.77 31.10 19.77
CA LEU A 15 3.02 30.38 18.74
C LEU A 15 3.09 28.87 19.04
N PRO A 16 1.99 28.16 19.27
CA PRO A 16 2.02 26.71 19.39
C PRO A 16 2.22 26.10 17.98
N LEU A 17 3.36 25.44 17.76
CA LEU A 17 3.54 24.56 16.61
C LEU A 17 2.60 23.35 16.79
N LEU A 18 1.47 23.37 16.08
CA LEU A 18 0.64 22.18 15.88
C LEU A 18 1.39 21.22 14.95
N PRO A 19 1.71 19.98 15.37
CA PRO A 19 2.22 18.97 14.45
C PRO A 19 1.05 18.60 13.52
N LEU A 20 1.15 19.01 12.27
CA LEU A 20 0.35 18.47 11.19
C LEU A 20 0.65 16.97 11.13
N ALA A 21 -0.26 16.16 11.68
CA ALA A 21 -0.24 14.72 11.54
C ALA A 21 -0.50 14.36 10.06
N ALA A 22 0.55 14.48 9.25
CA ALA A 22 0.56 13.91 7.93
C ALA A 22 0.44 12.39 8.12
N CYS A 23 -0.62 11.79 7.57
CA CYS A 23 -0.68 10.35 7.37
C CYS A 23 0.46 9.98 6.41
N ALA A 24 1.65 9.77 6.95
CA ALA A 24 2.85 9.53 6.18
C ALA A 24 2.84 8.09 5.70
N THR A 25 2.26 7.88 4.53
CA THR A 25 2.58 6.71 3.70
C THR A 25 4.08 6.77 3.41
N GLY A 26 4.83 5.77 3.89
CA GLY A 26 6.27 5.69 3.75
C GLY A 26 6.73 5.44 2.31
N PRO A 27 8.04 5.36 2.08
CA PRO A 27 8.58 5.16 0.73
C PRO A 27 8.07 3.86 0.11
N GLU A 28 7.99 3.88 -1.21
CA GLU A 28 7.59 2.72 -2.01
C GLU A 28 8.63 1.58 -1.88
N VAL A 29 8.13 0.35 -1.76
CA VAL A 29 8.92 -0.89 -1.76
C VAL A 29 8.93 -1.46 -3.18
N GLU A 30 10.02 -2.12 -3.55
CA GLU A 30 10.08 -2.81 -4.84
C GLU A 30 8.93 -3.82 -4.97
N ALA A 31 8.00 -3.52 -5.88
CA ALA A 31 6.86 -4.35 -6.21
C ALA A 31 7.18 -5.11 -7.52
N ARG A 32 7.11 -6.45 -7.47
CA ARG A 32 7.19 -7.31 -8.65
C ARG A 32 5.88 -8.03 -8.87
N ILE A 33 5.47 -8.10 -10.14
CA ILE A 33 4.28 -8.85 -10.53
C ILE A 33 4.75 -10.23 -10.99
N SER A 34 4.40 -11.27 -10.23
CA SER A 34 4.61 -12.65 -10.63
C SER A 34 3.27 -13.17 -11.16
N ASN A 35 3.10 -13.09 -12.48
CA ASN A 35 1.89 -13.58 -13.11
C ASN A 35 1.94 -15.11 -13.16
N SER A 36 1.53 -15.76 -12.08
CA SER A 36 1.22 -17.19 -12.14
C SER A 36 -0.04 -17.38 -13.01
N ARG A 37 -0.05 -18.51 -13.69
CA ARG A 37 -0.78 -18.76 -14.94
C ARG A 37 -2.30 -18.46 -14.81
N SER A 38 -2.75 -17.35 -15.38
CA SER A 38 -4.18 -17.10 -15.65
C SER A 38 -4.37 -16.56 -17.07
N ASP A 39 -5.11 -17.30 -17.88
CA ASP A 39 -5.53 -16.86 -19.21
C ASP A 39 -6.68 -15.84 -19.16
N ARG A 40 -7.31 -15.63 -17.99
CA ARG A 40 -8.56 -14.86 -17.84
C ARG A 40 -8.37 -13.52 -17.14
N ALA A 41 -7.32 -13.35 -16.33
CA ALA A 41 -7.01 -12.11 -15.63
C ALA A 41 -5.48 -11.88 -15.57
N ALA A 42 -5.09 -10.61 -15.47
CA ALA A 42 -3.69 -10.22 -15.31
C ALA A 42 -3.58 -9.00 -14.40
N ILE A 43 -2.62 -9.00 -13.48
CA ILE A 43 -2.22 -7.79 -12.75
C ILE A 43 -1.44 -6.95 -13.75
N TYR A 44 -1.89 -5.72 -14.00
CA TYR A 44 -1.23 -4.83 -14.96
C TYR A 44 -0.51 -3.65 -14.30
N PHE A 45 -0.85 -3.34 -13.04
CA PHE A 45 -0.02 -2.51 -12.19
C PHE A 45 -0.19 -2.91 -10.72
N MET A 46 0.86 -2.67 -9.95
CA MET A 46 0.87 -2.81 -8.50
C MET A 46 1.91 -1.87 -7.90
N HIS A 47 1.58 -1.30 -6.75
CA HIS A 47 2.49 -0.55 -5.90
C HIS A 47 2.41 -1.08 -4.47
N ALA A 48 3.53 -1.00 -3.76
CA ALA A 48 3.63 -1.41 -2.37
C ALA A 48 4.24 -0.26 -1.55
N TYR A 49 3.55 0.17 -0.50
CA TYR A 49 3.96 1.30 0.33
C TYR A 49 4.15 0.89 1.78
N ARG A 50 5.22 1.38 2.41
CA ARG A 50 5.43 1.19 3.85
C ARG A 50 4.39 1.98 4.65
N GLN A 51 3.88 1.37 5.70
CA GLN A 51 3.03 2.01 6.71
C GLN A 51 3.55 1.67 8.11
N ALA A 52 3.05 2.34 9.14
CA ALA A 52 3.54 2.20 10.52
C ALA A 52 3.48 0.76 11.06
N ASP A 53 2.53 -0.02 10.58
CA ASP A 53 2.17 -1.36 11.05
C ASP A 53 2.16 -2.40 9.91
N GLY A 54 2.83 -2.08 8.78
CA GLY A 54 3.01 -3.05 7.71
C GLY A 54 3.24 -2.45 6.32
N ILE A 55 2.80 -3.18 5.30
CA ILE A 55 2.88 -2.74 3.91
C ILE A 55 1.49 -2.71 3.30
N LEU A 56 1.10 -1.56 2.77
CA LEU A 56 -0.09 -1.39 1.95
C LEU A 56 0.25 -1.75 0.51
N VAL A 57 -0.43 -2.74 -0.04
CA VAL A 57 -0.33 -3.12 -1.44
C VAL A 57 -1.60 -2.70 -2.14
N VAL A 58 -1.45 -1.99 -3.26
CA VAL A 58 -2.56 -1.56 -4.12
C VAL A 58 -2.23 -1.90 -5.56
N GLY A 59 -3.24 -2.31 -6.32
CA GLY A 59 -3.03 -2.63 -7.71
C GLY A 59 -4.32 -2.75 -8.47
N ASN A 60 -4.21 -3.00 -9.77
CA ASN A 60 -5.38 -3.34 -10.57
C ASN A 60 -5.12 -4.61 -11.36
N VAL A 61 -6.20 -5.35 -11.50
CA VAL A 61 -6.32 -6.45 -12.43
C VAL A 61 -7.08 -5.99 -13.67
N ARG A 62 -6.74 -6.58 -14.79
CA ARG A 62 -7.51 -6.49 -16.03
C ARG A 62 -7.92 -7.88 -16.46
N ARG A 63 -9.01 -7.96 -17.21
CA ARG A 63 -9.33 -9.20 -17.94
C ARG A 63 -8.23 -9.49 -18.95
N ASN A 64 -7.83 -10.75 -19.03
CA ASN A 64 -6.96 -11.27 -20.06
C ASN A 64 -7.86 -12.03 -21.08
N GLY A 65 -7.76 -11.68 -22.36
CA GLY A 65 -8.60 -12.27 -23.42
C GLY A 65 -10.10 -11.87 -23.42
N VAL A 66 -10.86 -12.45 -24.36
CA VAL A 66 -12.24 -12.03 -24.72
C VAL A 66 -13.31 -13.09 -24.37
N ARG A 67 -12.93 -14.34 -24.12
CA ARG A 67 -13.88 -15.48 -24.14
C ARG A 67 -14.66 -15.70 -22.84
N THR A 68 -14.04 -15.61 -21.67
CA THR A 68 -14.74 -15.85 -20.40
C THR A 68 -14.35 -14.78 -19.37
N PRO A 69 -15.29 -14.06 -18.73
CA PRO A 69 -14.96 -13.23 -17.59
C PRO A 69 -14.42 -14.15 -16.48
N PRO A 70 -13.38 -13.76 -15.72
CA PRO A 70 -12.96 -14.55 -14.57
C PRO A 70 -14.16 -14.70 -13.63
N SER A 71 -14.47 -15.94 -13.23
CA SER A 71 -15.64 -16.27 -12.38
C SER A 71 -15.50 -15.74 -10.95
N GLY A 72 -14.31 -15.25 -10.61
CA GLY A 72 -13.93 -14.74 -9.31
C GLY A 72 -12.44 -15.01 -9.11
N GLY A 73 -11.91 -14.59 -7.96
CA GLY A 73 -10.53 -14.85 -7.59
C GLY A 73 -10.00 -13.79 -6.62
N HIS A 74 -8.76 -13.98 -6.21
CA HIS A 74 -8.05 -13.06 -5.34
C HIS A 74 -6.58 -12.96 -5.77
N VAL A 75 -5.96 -11.82 -5.48
CA VAL A 75 -4.52 -11.68 -5.58
C VAL A 75 -3.93 -12.28 -4.32
N HIS A 76 -3.07 -13.28 -4.46
CA HIS A 76 -2.20 -13.70 -3.37
C HIS A 76 -0.95 -12.84 -3.39
N ILE A 77 -0.60 -12.26 -2.25
CA ILE A 77 0.48 -11.29 -2.11
C ILE A 77 1.46 -11.82 -1.07
N GLU A 78 2.74 -11.83 -1.41
CA GLU A 78 3.83 -12.22 -0.51
C GLU A 78 4.81 -11.07 -0.33
N ALA A 79 5.22 -10.80 0.92
CA ALA A 79 6.39 -10.01 1.22
C ALA A 79 7.58 -10.93 1.43
N HIS A 80 8.66 -10.67 0.72
CA HIS A 80 9.92 -11.39 0.82
C HIS A 80 10.97 -10.53 1.52
N GLY A 81 11.67 -11.14 2.47
CA GLY A 81 12.86 -10.58 3.11
C GLY A 81 14.15 -11.01 2.42
N ASP A 82 15.22 -11.08 3.20
CA ASP A 82 16.51 -11.55 2.71
C ASP A 82 16.44 -13.02 2.26
N SER A 83 17.23 -13.37 1.24
CA SER A 83 17.27 -14.73 0.64
C SER A 83 15.91 -15.25 0.17
N ASP A 84 15.00 -14.35 -0.19
CA ASP A 84 13.65 -14.63 -0.71
C ASP A 84 12.67 -15.30 0.25
N VAL A 85 12.99 -15.29 1.55
CA VAL A 85 12.13 -15.86 2.59
C VAL A 85 10.83 -15.05 2.68
N VAL A 86 9.69 -15.73 2.60
CA VAL A 86 8.38 -15.12 2.80
C VAL A 86 8.22 -14.74 4.28
N VAL A 87 8.04 -13.45 4.55
CA VAL A 87 7.89 -12.90 5.91
C VAL A 87 6.45 -12.49 6.25
N ALA A 88 5.60 -12.30 5.24
CA ALA A 88 4.17 -12.07 5.40
C ALA A 88 3.40 -12.42 4.12
N THR A 89 2.14 -12.80 4.27
CA THR A 89 1.24 -13.08 3.15
C THR A 89 -0.13 -12.44 3.37
N ALA A 90 -0.81 -12.06 2.30
CA ALA A 90 -2.19 -11.60 2.35
C ALA A 90 -2.92 -11.90 1.04
N ASP A 91 -4.24 -12.05 1.13
CA ASP A 91 -5.11 -12.18 -0.03
C ASP A 91 -5.92 -10.89 -0.25
N ALA A 92 -6.11 -10.52 -1.52
CA ALA A 92 -6.83 -9.32 -1.92
C ALA A 92 -7.87 -9.66 -2.99
N SER A 93 -9.16 -9.57 -2.64
CA SER A 93 -10.24 -9.71 -3.62
C SER A 93 -10.27 -8.49 -4.54
N TRP A 94 -10.27 -8.69 -5.86
CA TRP A 94 -10.40 -7.59 -6.84
C TRP A 94 -11.84 -7.22 -7.20
N GLY A 95 -12.83 -7.77 -6.47
CA GLY A 95 -14.25 -7.53 -6.69
C GLY A 95 -14.73 -7.90 -8.10
N THR A 96 -15.89 -7.38 -8.49
CA THR A 96 -16.41 -7.56 -9.86
C THR A 96 -15.56 -6.74 -10.83
N ILE A 97 -14.98 -7.40 -11.83
CA ILE A 97 -14.35 -6.70 -12.95
C ILE A 97 -15.45 -5.91 -13.68
N SER A 98 -15.36 -4.58 -13.62
CA SER A 98 -16.35 -3.67 -14.19
C SER A 98 -16.50 -3.84 -15.71
N ARG A 99 -17.51 -3.22 -16.32
CA ARG A 99 -17.71 -3.15 -17.78
C ARG A 99 -16.49 -2.63 -18.56
N ARG A 100 -15.52 -1.99 -17.87
CA ARG A 100 -14.25 -1.53 -18.45
C ARG A 100 -13.15 -2.61 -18.42
N HIS A 101 -13.49 -3.84 -18.07
CA HIS A 101 -12.58 -4.98 -17.98
C HIS A 101 -11.44 -4.79 -16.96
N ARG A 102 -11.68 -3.98 -15.90
CA ARG A 102 -10.72 -3.70 -14.82
C ARG A 102 -11.37 -3.86 -13.45
N GLY A 103 -10.57 -4.36 -12.49
CA GLY A 103 -10.87 -4.42 -11.06
C GLY A 103 -9.68 -3.87 -10.27
N SER A 104 -9.94 -3.27 -9.13
CA SER A 104 -8.92 -2.80 -8.20
C SER A 104 -8.83 -3.73 -7.01
N PHE A 105 -7.62 -3.95 -6.50
CA PHE A 105 -7.41 -4.64 -5.24
C PHE A 105 -6.54 -3.78 -4.33
N SER A 106 -6.76 -3.95 -3.04
CA SER A 106 -5.87 -3.48 -2.00
C SER A 106 -5.83 -4.49 -0.87
N SER A 107 -4.66 -4.64 -0.25
CA SER A 107 -4.52 -5.42 0.96
C SER A 107 -3.35 -4.92 1.77
N LYS A 108 -3.37 -5.27 3.06
CA LYS A 108 -2.34 -4.89 4.01
C LYS A 108 -1.63 -6.13 4.50
N LEU A 109 -0.32 -6.17 4.30
CA LEU A 109 0.55 -7.16 4.92
C LEU A 109 0.90 -6.64 6.31
N ALA A 110 0.28 -7.24 7.34
CA ALA A 110 0.58 -6.91 8.73
C ALA A 110 1.90 -7.58 9.13
N LEU A 111 2.85 -6.79 9.61
CA LEU A 111 4.17 -7.27 10.01
C LEU A 111 4.75 -6.34 11.07
N GLY A 112 5.39 -6.94 12.09
CA GLY A 112 5.95 -6.21 13.22
C GLY A 112 7.19 -5.39 12.87
N ASP A 113 7.96 -5.81 11.86
CA ASP A 113 9.13 -5.10 11.36
C ASP A 113 9.12 -5.00 9.83
N ILE A 114 8.80 -3.80 9.33
CA ILE A 114 8.74 -3.47 7.90
C ILE A 114 10.12 -3.40 7.22
N THR A 115 11.20 -3.29 7.99
CA THR A 115 12.56 -3.14 7.43
C THR A 115 13.10 -4.46 6.86
N LEU A 116 12.51 -5.57 7.28
CA LEU A 116 12.79 -6.91 6.78
C LEU A 116 12.38 -7.08 5.33
N VAL A 117 11.35 -6.35 4.86
CA VAL A 117 10.80 -6.55 3.51
C VAL A 117 11.69 -5.88 2.47
N LYS A 118 12.18 -6.69 1.53
CA LYS A 118 12.99 -6.27 0.39
C LYS A 118 12.17 -6.21 -0.90
N ARG A 119 11.17 -7.09 -1.02
CA ARG A 119 10.40 -7.27 -2.25
C ARG A 119 8.98 -7.70 -1.93
N VAL A 120 8.02 -7.22 -2.72
CA VAL A 120 6.64 -7.71 -2.69
C VAL A 120 6.33 -8.39 -4.02
N THR A 121 5.76 -9.58 -3.96
CA THR A 121 5.23 -10.30 -5.11
C THR A 121 3.72 -10.39 -5.02
N ALA A 122 3.09 -10.55 -6.18
CA ALA A 122 1.66 -10.75 -6.27
C ALA A 122 1.33 -11.64 -7.45
N GLU A 123 0.42 -12.58 -7.21
CA GLU A 123 -0.04 -13.56 -8.18
C GLU A 123 -1.56 -13.67 -8.18
N ILE A 124 -2.13 -14.07 -9.32
CA ILE A 124 -3.56 -14.27 -9.47
C ILE A 124 -3.89 -15.71 -9.10
N ARG A 125 -4.76 -15.89 -8.11
CA ARG A 125 -5.37 -17.18 -7.80
C ARG A 125 -6.85 -17.14 -8.19
N GLU A 126 -7.17 -17.86 -9.26
CA GLU A 126 -8.56 -18.09 -9.68
C GLU A 126 -9.24 -19.06 -8.71
N ARG A 127 -10.56 -18.96 -8.59
CA ARG A 127 -11.36 -20.01 -7.97
C ARG A 127 -11.63 -21.05 -9.07
N ASP A 128 -11.19 -22.29 -8.84
CA ASP A 128 -11.60 -23.42 -9.68
C ASP A 128 -13.10 -23.65 -9.44
N ASP A 129 -13.91 -23.35 -10.46
CA ASP A 129 -15.35 -23.69 -10.51
C ASP A 129 -15.58 -24.84 -11.49
#